data_AF-A0A960ZP44-F1
#
_entry.id   AF-A0A960ZP44-F1
#
_cell.length_a   1.000
_cell.length_b   1.000
_cell.length_c   1.000
_cell.angle_alpha   90.00
_cell.angle_beta   90.00
_cell.angle_gamma   90.00
#
_symmetry.space_group_name_H-M   'P 1'
#
loop_
_entity.id
_entity.type
_entity.pdbx_description
1 polymer ?
#
loop_
_entity_poly.entity_id
_entity_poly.type
_entity_poly.pdbx_seq_one_letter_code
_entity_poly.pdbx_strand_id
1 'polypeptide(L)'
;MKVVLRNLAYGVAAGPALFLPFAYFIAVGWLCVYALPAAYQGEETPESGERFLSIVRNGFYAFIVQWPLYFGWMLVSRRLTRRLKVLWGGVMIVFNLFAVPWFLWAMWKRTERIELLRFIRRHSVRHYFAKGIGGELPRPAFFLDLPAVYREVRFKGPVRDLPPEFCIVTAWNPGGEIVSEEANAEADAHLKAEVERQQFDHFSVTGGSADFSHAEPGYGIVCTRAEALLLARRFRQLAFYQVIAGRVYLVSVNEPHVPGELVGRWRDLVVGGGEEAEPIPV
;
A
#
# COMPACT_ATOMS: atom_id res chain seq x y z
N MET A 1 2.35 25.19 -14.30
CA MET A 1 1.37 24.88 -15.37
C MET A 1 1.11 23.38 -15.60
N LYS A 2 2.14 22.52 -15.74
CA LYS A 2 1.96 21.07 -16.07
C LYS A 2 1.17 20.23 -15.05
N VAL A 3 1.17 20.60 -13.76
CA VAL A 3 0.45 19.85 -12.70
C VAL A 3 -1.06 20.18 -12.69
N VAL A 4 -1.41 21.45 -12.89
CA VAL A 4 -2.81 21.92 -12.92
C VAL A 4 -3.55 21.32 -14.11
N LEU A 5 -2.97 21.39 -15.31
CA LEU A 5 -3.55 20.79 -16.52
C LEU A 5 -3.73 19.27 -16.38
N ARG A 6 -2.79 18.61 -15.71
CA ARG A 6 -2.87 17.18 -15.40
C ARG A 6 -4.03 16.88 -14.44
N ASN A 7 -4.16 17.63 -13.35
CA ASN A 7 -5.25 17.44 -12.39
C ASN A 7 -6.61 17.70 -13.04
N LEU A 8 -6.71 18.70 -13.91
CA LEU A 8 -7.91 18.98 -14.70
C LEU A 8 -8.25 17.79 -15.61
N ALA A 9 -7.27 17.24 -16.32
CA ALA A 9 -7.49 16.09 -17.21
C ALA A 9 -7.98 14.84 -16.45
N TYR A 10 -7.41 14.55 -15.28
CA TYR A 10 -7.90 13.46 -14.42
C TYR A 10 -9.29 13.74 -13.85
N GLY A 11 -9.58 14.98 -13.45
CA GLY A 11 -10.91 15.36 -12.98
C GLY A 11 -11.99 15.19 -14.05
N VAL A 12 -11.71 15.63 -15.27
CA VAL A 12 -12.61 15.46 -16.43
C VAL A 12 -12.82 13.98 -16.76
N ALA A 13 -11.78 13.15 -16.69
CA ALA A 13 -11.90 11.71 -16.89
C ALA A 13 -12.67 11.01 -15.74
N ALA A 14 -12.48 11.44 -14.49
CA ALA A 14 -13.10 10.82 -13.34
C ALA A 14 -14.63 10.99 -13.29
N GLY A 15 -15.17 12.12 -13.77
CA GLY A 15 -16.61 12.38 -13.76
C GLY A 15 -17.43 11.26 -14.44
N PRO A 16 -17.16 10.97 -15.72
CA PRO A 16 -17.80 9.85 -16.41
C PRO A 16 -17.55 8.50 -15.74
N ALA A 17 -16.34 8.26 -15.21
CA ALA A 17 -15.99 7.00 -14.55
C ALA A 17 -16.78 6.75 -13.25
N LEU A 18 -17.12 7.81 -12.51
CA LEU A 18 -17.91 7.72 -11.28
C LEU A 18 -19.42 7.65 -11.54
N PHE A 19 -19.87 8.12 -12.70
CA PHE A 19 -21.29 8.08 -13.07
C PHE A 19 -21.83 6.66 -13.24
N LEU A 20 -21.01 5.73 -13.72
CA LEU A 20 -21.43 4.35 -13.97
C LEU A 20 -21.74 3.57 -12.67
N PRO A 21 -20.86 3.55 -11.64
CA PRO A 21 -21.22 3.02 -10.32
C PRO A 21 -22.50 3.61 -9.75
N PHE A 22 -22.68 4.91 -9.89
CA PHE A 22 -23.88 5.60 -9.41
C PHE A 22 -25.15 5.12 -10.12
N ALA A 23 -25.14 5.05 -11.46
CA ALA A 23 -26.26 4.53 -12.24
C ALA A 23 -26.57 3.07 -11.90
N TYR A 24 -25.54 2.26 -11.66
CA TYR A 24 -25.68 0.87 -11.21
C TYR A 24 -26.36 0.77 -9.82
N PHE A 25 -25.94 1.59 -8.85
CA PHE A 25 -26.59 1.61 -7.53
C PHE A 25 -28.06 2.03 -7.60
N ILE A 26 -28.41 2.98 -8.47
CA ILE A 26 -29.81 3.35 -8.71
C ILE A 26 -30.58 2.16 -9.29
N ALA A 27 -30.03 1.49 -10.30
CA ALA A 27 -30.67 0.35 -10.94
C ALA A 27 -30.90 -0.81 -9.96
N VAL A 28 -29.87 -1.20 -9.22
CA VAL A 28 -29.95 -2.29 -8.23
C VAL A 28 -30.85 -1.91 -7.06
N GLY A 29 -30.76 -0.67 -6.57
CA GLY A 29 -31.62 -0.17 -5.49
C GLY A 29 -33.09 -0.23 -5.89
N TRP A 30 -33.42 0.20 -7.10
CA TRP A 30 -34.79 0.10 -7.61
C TRP A 30 -35.24 -1.36 -7.76
N LEU A 31 -34.38 -2.23 -8.28
CA LEU A 31 -34.67 -3.65 -8.43
C LEU A 31 -34.96 -4.31 -7.06
N CYS A 32 -34.14 -4.04 -6.05
CA CYS A 32 -34.27 -4.62 -4.71
C CYS A 32 -35.47 -4.09 -3.93
N VAL A 33 -35.78 -2.80 -4.07
CA VAL A 33 -36.84 -2.15 -3.28
C VAL A 33 -38.22 -2.33 -3.90
N TYR A 34 -38.32 -2.35 -5.23
CA TYR A 34 -39.60 -2.34 -5.94
C TYR A 34 -39.84 -3.60 -6.76
N ALA A 35 -38.94 -3.93 -7.67
CA ALA A 35 -39.21 -4.98 -8.66
C ALA A 35 -39.21 -6.39 -8.04
N LEU A 36 -38.23 -6.71 -7.18
CA LEU A 36 -38.13 -8.03 -6.55
C LEU A 36 -39.28 -8.30 -5.57
N PRO A 37 -39.67 -7.37 -4.67
CA PRO A 37 -40.84 -7.57 -3.83
C PRO A 37 -42.13 -7.76 -4.62
N ALA A 38 -42.38 -6.92 -5.64
CA ALA A 38 -43.56 -7.05 -6.50
C ALA A 38 -43.61 -8.42 -7.19
N ALA A 39 -42.48 -8.86 -7.78
CA ALA A 39 -42.38 -10.16 -8.43
C ALA A 39 -42.60 -11.33 -7.44
N TYR A 40 -42.10 -11.22 -6.20
CA TYR A 40 -42.29 -12.23 -5.17
C TYR A 40 -43.75 -12.31 -4.68
N GLN A 41 -44.44 -11.18 -4.62
CA GLN A 41 -45.84 -11.07 -4.22
C GLN A 41 -46.83 -11.37 -5.36
N GLY A 42 -46.34 -11.55 -6.59
CA GLY A 42 -47.18 -11.74 -7.77
C GLY A 42 -47.89 -10.47 -8.22
N GLU A 43 -47.39 -9.30 -7.80
CA GLU A 43 -47.90 -8.00 -8.20
C GLU A 43 -47.23 -7.51 -9.49
N GLU A 44 -47.92 -6.64 -10.23
CA GLU A 44 -47.31 -5.97 -11.39
C GLU A 44 -46.14 -5.10 -10.93
N THR A 45 -45.00 -5.20 -11.62
CA THR A 45 -43.84 -4.37 -11.31
C THR A 45 -44.16 -2.90 -11.56
N PRO A 46 -43.88 -2.00 -10.61
CA PRO A 46 -44.12 -0.57 -10.80
C PRO A 46 -43.42 -0.06 -12.06
N GLU A 47 -44.07 0.80 -12.83
CA GLU A 47 -43.40 1.44 -13.96
C GLU A 47 -42.24 2.31 -13.45
N SER A 48 -41.04 2.04 -13.96
CA SER A 48 -39.91 2.91 -13.68
C SER A 48 -40.09 4.23 -14.44
N GLY A 49 -40.17 5.36 -13.73
CA GLY A 49 -40.34 6.66 -14.38
C GLY A 49 -39.23 6.99 -15.39
N GLU A 50 -39.52 7.85 -16.38
CA GLU A 50 -38.60 8.17 -17.49
C GLU A 50 -37.20 8.63 -17.03
N ARG A 51 -37.13 9.31 -15.88
CA ARG A 51 -35.85 9.76 -15.29
C ARG A 51 -34.95 8.58 -14.90
N PHE A 52 -35.52 7.50 -14.36
CA PHE A 52 -34.78 6.29 -14.01
C PHE A 52 -34.19 5.65 -15.26
N LEU A 53 -35.04 5.41 -16.27
CA LEU A 53 -34.62 4.82 -17.53
C LEU A 53 -33.52 5.64 -18.21
N SER A 54 -33.66 6.97 -18.20
CA SER A 54 -32.65 7.89 -18.72
C SER A 54 -31.31 7.76 -17.99
N ILE A 55 -31.30 7.73 -16.65
CA ILE A 55 -30.08 7.58 -15.85
C ILE A 55 -29.39 6.25 -16.13
N VAL A 56 -30.12 5.14 -16.10
CA VAL A 56 -29.57 3.79 -16.33
C VAL A 56 -29.03 3.66 -17.76
N ARG A 57 -29.80 4.12 -18.74
CA ARG A 57 -29.39 4.11 -20.16
C ARG A 57 -28.16 4.95 -20.40
N ASN A 58 -28.12 6.17 -19.86
CA ASN A 58 -26.96 7.05 -19.99
C ASN A 58 -25.73 6.46 -19.29
N GLY A 59 -25.92 5.79 -18.15
CA GLY A 59 -24.86 5.05 -17.47
C GLY A 59 -24.26 3.98 -18.39
N PHE A 60 -25.12 3.16 -19.00
CA PHE A 60 -24.70 2.11 -19.92
C PHE A 60 -23.99 2.65 -21.18
N TYR A 61 -24.48 3.72 -21.78
CA TYR A 61 -23.80 4.36 -22.91
C TYR A 61 -22.45 4.96 -22.51
N ALA A 62 -22.39 5.61 -21.35
CA ALA A 62 -21.15 6.13 -20.81
C ALA A 62 -20.13 5.01 -20.63
N PHE A 63 -20.56 3.82 -20.17
CA PHE A 63 -19.73 2.63 -20.09
C PHE A 63 -19.16 2.20 -21.45
N ILE A 64 -20.02 2.00 -22.46
CA ILE A 64 -19.61 1.54 -23.81
C ILE A 64 -18.56 2.49 -24.41
N VAL A 65 -18.73 3.80 -24.24
CA VAL A 65 -17.84 4.81 -24.81
C VAL A 65 -16.54 4.93 -24.01
N GLN A 66 -16.62 4.88 -22.68
CA GLN A 66 -15.46 5.05 -21.80
C GLN A 66 -14.47 3.91 -21.90
N TRP A 67 -14.96 2.68 -22.01
CA TRP A 67 -14.11 1.51 -21.87
C TRP A 67 -12.99 1.44 -22.91
N PRO A 68 -13.27 1.62 -24.22
CA PRO A 68 -12.23 1.68 -25.24
C PRO A 68 -11.22 2.81 -25.01
N LEU A 69 -11.67 3.96 -24.49
CA LEU A 69 -10.80 5.09 -24.19
C LEU A 69 -9.81 4.76 -23.06
N TYR A 70 -10.28 4.14 -21.97
CA TYR A 70 -9.42 3.74 -20.85
C TYR A 70 -8.48 2.60 -21.23
N PHE A 71 -8.95 1.63 -22.01
CA PHE A 71 -8.11 0.57 -22.56
C PHE A 71 -7.03 1.16 -23.48
N GLY A 72 -7.40 2.05 -24.39
CA GLY A 72 -6.46 2.76 -25.26
C GLY A 72 -5.41 3.53 -24.44
N TRP A 73 -5.85 4.28 -23.43
CA TRP A 73 -4.93 5.02 -22.55
C TRP A 73 -3.97 4.07 -21.81
N MET A 74 -4.48 2.99 -21.23
CA MET A 74 -3.68 1.99 -20.54
C MET A 74 -2.65 1.33 -21.48
N LEU A 75 -3.04 1.01 -22.72
CA LEU A 75 -2.16 0.44 -23.74
C LEU A 75 -1.08 1.41 -24.21
N VAL A 76 -1.41 2.69 -24.39
CA VAL A 76 -0.46 3.73 -24.82
C VAL A 76 0.43 4.22 -23.66
N SER A 77 0.00 4.01 -22.41
CA SER A 77 0.76 4.44 -21.23
C SER A 77 2.16 3.82 -21.21
N ARG A 78 3.17 4.68 -21.26
CA ARG A 78 4.58 4.30 -21.13
C ARG A 78 4.98 3.96 -19.68
N ARG A 79 4.12 4.28 -18.71
CA ARG A 79 4.39 4.04 -17.27
C ARG A 79 4.18 2.59 -16.86
N LEU A 80 3.34 1.87 -17.59
CA LEU A 80 2.99 0.48 -17.32
C LEU A 80 3.89 -0.46 -18.12
N THR A 81 4.45 -1.47 -17.45
CA THR A 81 5.13 -2.57 -18.14
C THR A 81 4.10 -3.42 -18.89
N ARG A 82 4.53 -4.19 -19.90
CA ARG A 82 3.63 -5.09 -20.66
C ARG A 82 2.83 -6.00 -19.74
N ARG A 83 3.45 -6.51 -18.67
CA ARG A 83 2.80 -7.38 -17.67
C ARG A 83 1.73 -6.63 -16.87
N LEU A 84 2.04 -5.42 -16.40
CA LEU A 84 1.08 -4.59 -15.67
C LEU A 84 -0.10 -4.16 -16.55
N LYS A 85 0.10 -3.95 -17.86
CA LYS A 85 -1.00 -3.70 -18.80
C LYS A 85 -1.95 -4.88 -18.89
N VAL A 86 -1.41 -6.10 -18.99
CA VAL A 86 -2.24 -7.33 -18.98
C VAL A 86 -3.02 -7.44 -17.68
N LEU A 87 -2.38 -7.18 -16.53
CA LEU A 87 -3.03 -7.26 -15.23
C LEU A 87 -4.12 -6.20 -15.05
N TRP A 88 -3.85 -4.94 -15.40
CA TRP A 88 -4.84 -3.87 -15.39
C TRP A 88 -5.98 -4.15 -16.37
N GLY A 89 -5.68 -4.66 -17.56
CA GLY A 89 -6.69 -5.07 -18.53
C GLY A 89 -7.60 -6.16 -17.97
N GLY A 90 -7.04 -7.18 -17.33
CA GLY A 90 -7.81 -8.22 -16.65
C GLY A 90 -8.70 -7.65 -15.54
N VAL A 91 -8.17 -6.76 -14.70
CA VAL A 91 -8.95 -6.11 -13.64
C VAL A 91 -10.07 -5.23 -14.21
N MET A 92 -9.83 -4.51 -15.30
CA MET A 92 -10.87 -3.72 -15.98
C MET A 92 -11.94 -4.59 -16.64
N ILE A 93 -11.59 -5.77 -17.14
CA ILE A 93 -12.56 -6.75 -17.66
C ILE A 93 -13.45 -7.27 -16.54
N VAL A 94 -12.85 -7.70 -15.41
CA VAL A 94 -13.56 -8.39 -14.34
C VAL A 94 -14.31 -7.43 -13.41
N PHE A 95 -13.65 -6.36 -12.95
CA PHE A 95 -14.16 -5.45 -11.92
C PHE A 95 -14.63 -4.10 -12.48
N ASN A 96 -14.52 -3.94 -13.79
CA ASN A 96 -15.08 -2.90 -14.65
C ASN A 96 -15.61 -1.64 -13.94
N LEU A 97 -16.82 -1.74 -13.36
CA LEU A 97 -17.54 -0.68 -12.66
C LEU A 97 -16.66 0.09 -11.66
N PHE A 98 -15.85 -0.63 -10.89
CA PHE A 98 -14.99 -0.05 -9.85
C PHE A 98 -13.53 0.04 -10.28
N ALA A 99 -13.13 -0.76 -11.27
CA ALA A 99 -11.75 -0.79 -11.76
C ALA A 99 -11.33 0.51 -12.44
N VAL A 100 -12.21 1.17 -13.19
CA VAL A 100 -11.87 2.38 -13.95
C VAL A 100 -11.62 3.59 -13.03
N PRO A 101 -12.51 3.94 -12.07
CA PRO A 101 -12.20 4.97 -11.08
C PRO A 101 -10.93 4.69 -10.29
N TRP A 102 -10.75 3.43 -9.89
CA TRP A 102 -9.57 3.02 -9.13
C TRP A 102 -8.27 3.13 -9.96
N PHE A 103 -8.30 2.74 -11.23
CA PHE A 103 -7.20 2.92 -12.17
C PHE A 103 -6.83 4.40 -12.33
N LEU A 104 -7.83 5.27 -12.51
CA LEU A 104 -7.59 6.71 -12.65
C LEU A 104 -6.97 7.30 -11.38
N TRP A 105 -7.47 6.91 -10.21
CA TRP A 105 -6.90 7.30 -8.93
C TRP A 105 -5.45 6.83 -8.79
N ALA A 106 -5.15 5.57 -9.13
CA ALA A 106 -3.81 5.02 -9.09
C ALA A 106 -2.86 5.75 -10.06
N MET A 107 -3.32 6.04 -11.28
CA MET A 107 -2.58 6.81 -12.28
C MET A 107 -2.34 8.27 -11.85
N TRP A 108 -3.29 8.89 -11.14
CA TRP A 108 -3.17 10.24 -10.59
C TRP A 108 -2.14 10.27 -9.45
N LYS A 109 -2.22 9.30 -8.53
CA LYS A 109 -1.28 9.12 -7.40
C LYS A 109 0.07 8.54 -7.78
N ARG A 110 0.24 8.08 -9.02
CA ARG A 110 1.44 7.37 -9.50
C ARG A 110 1.74 6.07 -8.75
N THR A 111 0.70 5.40 -8.28
CA THR A 111 0.77 4.14 -7.53
C THR A 111 0.32 2.94 -8.36
N GLU A 112 0.13 3.09 -9.67
CA GLU A 112 -0.43 2.08 -10.59
C GLU A 112 0.31 0.75 -10.61
N ARG A 113 1.61 0.75 -10.25
CA ARG A 113 2.44 -0.45 -10.15
C ARG A 113 2.26 -1.19 -8.82
N ILE A 114 1.91 -0.46 -7.75
CA ILE A 114 1.85 -0.95 -6.37
C ILE A 114 0.43 -1.41 -6.04
N GLU A 115 -0.59 -0.65 -6.44
CA GLU A 115 -1.98 -0.93 -6.08
C GLU A 115 -2.43 -2.31 -6.52
N LEU A 116 -2.12 -2.73 -7.76
CA LEU A 116 -2.46 -4.08 -8.22
C LEU A 116 -1.76 -5.20 -7.44
N LEU A 117 -0.50 -4.98 -7.06
CA LEU A 117 0.27 -5.99 -6.35
C LEU A 117 -0.25 -6.22 -4.93
N ARG A 118 -0.95 -5.24 -4.32
CA ARG A 118 -1.57 -5.39 -3.00
C ARG A 118 -2.70 -6.43 -2.97
N PHE A 119 -3.42 -6.60 -4.09
CA PHE A 119 -4.56 -7.51 -4.15
C PHE A 119 -4.18 -8.95 -4.56
N ILE A 120 -2.97 -9.14 -5.10
CA ILE A 120 -2.48 -10.48 -5.44
C ILE A 120 -1.97 -11.17 -4.17
N ARG A 121 -2.83 -11.98 -3.54
CA ARG A 121 -2.47 -12.83 -2.40
C ARG A 121 -1.45 -13.91 -2.74
N ARG A 122 -1.49 -14.48 -3.96
CA ARG A 122 -0.63 -15.61 -4.34
C ARG A 122 0.79 -15.14 -4.64
N HIS A 123 1.73 -15.52 -3.77
CA HIS A 123 3.12 -15.06 -3.76
C HIS A 123 3.85 -15.21 -5.10
N SER A 124 3.72 -16.35 -5.79
CA SER A 124 4.37 -16.60 -7.09
C SER A 124 3.90 -15.64 -8.19
N VAL A 125 2.62 -15.29 -8.17
CA VAL A 125 2.00 -14.36 -9.12
C VAL A 125 2.47 -12.94 -8.83
N ARG A 126 2.47 -12.52 -7.55
CA ARG A 126 2.97 -11.21 -7.12
C ARG A 126 4.45 -11.03 -7.51
N HIS A 127 5.29 -12.04 -7.29
CA HIS A 127 6.70 -12.01 -7.68
C HIS A 127 6.90 -11.87 -9.20
N TYR A 128 6.13 -12.61 -10.01
CA TYR A 128 6.20 -12.52 -11.47
C TYR A 128 5.86 -11.12 -12.01
N PHE A 129 4.84 -10.46 -11.43
CA PHE A 129 4.45 -9.11 -11.80
C PHE A 129 5.36 -8.03 -11.19
N ALA A 130 5.98 -8.28 -10.04
CA ALA A 130 6.96 -7.39 -9.41
C ALA A 130 8.34 -7.39 -10.13
N LYS A 131 8.68 -8.49 -10.81
CA LYS A 131 9.93 -8.65 -11.57
C LYS A 131 10.00 -7.64 -12.73
N GLY A 132 10.78 -6.58 -12.56
CA GLY A 132 10.98 -5.49 -13.54
C GLY A 132 10.61 -4.10 -13.04
N ILE A 133 10.04 -3.97 -11.83
CA ILE A 133 9.71 -2.66 -11.20
C ILE A 133 10.96 -2.00 -10.57
N GLY A 134 12.15 -2.58 -10.78
CA GLY A 134 13.31 -2.32 -9.95
C GLY A 134 14.15 -1.08 -10.20
N GLY A 135 13.89 -0.32 -11.27
CA GLY A 135 14.72 0.84 -11.65
C GLY A 135 14.02 2.20 -11.62
N GLU A 136 12.70 2.27 -11.45
CA GLU A 136 11.94 3.51 -11.68
C GLU A 136 10.74 3.61 -10.73
N LEU A 137 10.98 3.62 -9.43
CA LEU A 137 10.02 4.19 -8.49
C LEU A 137 10.41 5.67 -8.34
N PRO A 138 9.57 6.64 -8.72
CA PRO A 138 9.85 8.03 -8.39
C PRO A 138 9.99 8.14 -6.88
N ARG A 139 11.05 8.79 -6.39
CA ARG A 139 11.14 9.18 -4.98
C ARG A 139 9.85 9.94 -4.64
N PRO A 140 9.06 9.49 -3.66
CA PRO A 140 7.86 10.21 -3.28
C PRO A 140 8.26 11.63 -2.88
N ALA A 141 7.63 12.63 -3.51
CA ALA A 141 7.84 14.05 -3.21
C ALA A 141 7.01 14.48 -2.00
N PHE A 142 7.11 13.72 -0.92
CA PHE A 142 6.54 14.06 0.38
C PHE A 142 7.71 14.04 1.34
N PHE A 143 8.15 15.23 1.75
CA PHE A 143 9.04 15.34 2.89
C PHE A 143 8.25 14.82 4.09
N LEU A 144 8.48 13.56 4.44
CA LEU A 144 8.26 13.14 5.81
C LEU A 144 9.04 14.15 6.65
N ASP A 145 8.36 14.87 7.55
CA ASP A 145 8.99 15.77 8.52
C ASP A 145 9.72 14.94 9.58
N LEU A 146 10.65 14.11 9.09
CA LEU A 146 11.50 13.21 9.82
C LEU A 146 12.92 13.74 9.68
N PRO A 147 13.67 13.81 10.80
CA PRO A 147 15.06 14.22 10.78
C PRO A 147 15.88 13.44 9.75
N ALA A 148 16.88 14.10 9.13
CA ALA A 148 17.71 13.50 8.09
C ALA A 148 18.37 12.18 8.51
N VAL A 149 18.66 12.02 9.81
CA VAL A 149 19.29 10.82 10.39
C VAL A 149 18.54 9.52 10.09
N TYR A 150 17.20 9.56 9.95
CA TYR A 150 16.39 8.39 9.58
C TYR A 150 16.72 7.86 8.17
N ARG A 151 17.31 8.68 7.30
CA ARG A 151 17.70 8.30 5.93
C ARG A 151 19.12 7.72 5.87
N GLU A 152 19.88 7.90 6.93
CA GLU A 152 21.29 7.48 7.01
C GLU A 152 21.47 6.18 7.80
N VAL A 153 20.35 5.57 8.23
CA VAL A 153 20.33 4.37 9.06
C VAL A 153 21.20 3.23 8.51
N ARG A 154 21.83 2.51 9.42
CA ARG A 154 22.44 1.20 9.20
C ARG A 154 21.81 0.19 10.14
N PHE A 155 21.87 -1.08 9.74
CA PHE A 155 21.28 -2.18 10.50
C PHE A 155 22.34 -3.20 10.90
N LYS A 156 22.20 -3.78 12.09
CA LYS A 156 22.82 -5.06 12.48
C LYS A 156 21.70 -6.08 12.59
N GLY A 157 21.86 -7.21 11.90
CA GLY A 157 20.84 -8.25 11.83
C GLY A 157 21.15 -9.30 10.77
N PRO A 158 20.28 -10.30 10.59
CA PRO A 158 20.50 -11.39 9.64
C PRO A 158 20.55 -10.88 8.18
N VAL A 159 21.43 -11.50 7.39
CA VAL A 159 21.63 -11.17 5.96
C VAL A 159 21.14 -12.29 5.04
N ARG A 160 21.00 -13.51 5.55
CA ARG A 160 20.53 -14.70 4.83
C ARG A 160 19.20 -15.17 5.40
N ASP A 161 18.46 -15.94 4.60
CA ASP A 161 17.20 -16.59 4.98
C ASP A 161 16.13 -15.63 5.52
N LEU A 162 16.16 -14.39 5.00
CA LEU A 162 15.23 -13.35 5.40
C LEU A 162 13.85 -13.55 4.76
N PRO A 163 12.78 -13.26 5.50
CA PRO A 163 11.46 -13.09 4.94
C PRO A 163 11.48 -12.07 3.79
N PRO A 164 10.70 -12.28 2.72
CA PRO A 164 10.66 -11.36 1.58
C PRO A 164 10.05 -9.99 1.93
N GLU A 165 9.27 -9.93 3.01
CA GLU A 165 8.65 -8.72 3.53
C GLU A 165 8.63 -8.77 5.07
N PHE A 166 9.09 -7.71 5.72
CA PHE A 166 9.05 -7.53 7.17
C PHE A 166 9.12 -6.03 7.50
N CYS A 167 8.74 -5.66 8.71
CA CYS A 167 8.85 -4.30 9.22
C CYS A 167 9.82 -4.26 10.40
N ILE A 168 10.63 -3.22 10.48
CA ILE A 168 11.58 -3.00 11.58
C ILE A 168 10.99 -1.93 12.48
N VAL A 169 10.72 -2.32 13.72
CA VAL A 169 10.17 -1.44 14.76
C VAL A 169 11.13 -1.47 15.96
N THR A 170 11.41 -0.29 16.51
CA THR A 170 12.12 -0.11 17.78
C THR A 170 11.16 0.47 18.82
N ALA A 171 11.49 0.33 20.09
CA ALA A 171 10.82 1.00 21.19
C ALA A 171 11.71 2.07 21.87
N TRP A 172 12.91 2.30 21.34
CA TRP A 172 13.87 3.24 21.91
C TRP A 172 13.47 4.69 21.62
N ASN A 173 13.89 5.59 22.53
CA ASN A 173 13.64 7.02 22.51
C ASN A 173 12.17 7.39 22.15
N PRO A 174 11.17 6.93 22.93
CA PRO A 174 9.75 7.13 22.61
C PRO A 174 9.42 8.62 22.42
N GLY A 175 8.75 8.96 21.31
CA GLY A 175 8.44 10.34 20.94
C GLY A 175 9.62 11.13 20.35
N GLY A 176 10.78 10.49 20.13
CA GLY A 176 12.02 11.15 19.74
C GLY A 176 12.75 11.84 20.89
N GLU A 177 12.36 11.55 22.13
CA GLU A 177 12.97 12.09 23.34
C GLU A 177 14.07 11.14 23.84
N ILE A 178 15.25 11.69 24.18
CA ILE A 178 16.33 10.91 24.80
C ILE A 178 15.90 10.58 26.23
N VAL A 179 15.74 9.29 26.51
CA VAL A 179 15.39 8.76 27.84
C VAL A 179 16.54 7.94 28.42
N SER A 180 16.40 7.49 29.68
CA SER A 180 17.43 6.65 30.30
C SER A 180 17.51 5.28 29.63
N GLU A 181 18.66 4.62 29.77
CA GLU A 181 18.90 3.31 29.19
C GLU A 181 17.97 2.25 29.78
N GLU A 182 17.65 2.35 31.08
CA GLU A 182 16.70 1.46 31.75
C GLU A 182 15.29 1.60 31.19
N ALA A 183 14.84 2.84 30.93
CA ALA A 183 13.53 3.10 30.32
C ALA A 183 13.46 2.55 28.89
N ASN A 184 14.54 2.69 28.12
CA ASN A 184 14.65 2.11 26.78
C ASN A 184 14.65 0.56 26.83
N ALA A 185 15.34 -0.03 27.79
CA ALA A 185 15.37 -1.48 27.98
C ALA A 185 13.99 -2.05 28.38
N GLU A 186 13.27 -1.36 29.27
CA GLU A 186 11.89 -1.73 29.64
C GLU A 186 10.95 -1.64 28.43
N ALA A 187 11.06 -0.56 27.63
CA ALA A 187 10.27 -0.38 26.42
C ALA A 187 10.56 -1.47 25.36
N ASP A 188 11.83 -1.85 25.19
CA ASP A 188 12.24 -2.94 24.28
C ASP A 188 11.68 -4.29 24.74
N ALA A 189 11.79 -4.61 26.04
CA ALA A 189 11.22 -5.83 26.62
C ALA A 189 9.70 -5.88 26.43
N HIS A 190 9.01 -4.76 26.59
CA HIS A 190 7.57 -4.67 26.34
C HIS A 190 7.22 -4.82 24.86
N LEU A 191 8.02 -4.29 23.94
CA LEU A 191 7.85 -4.51 22.50
C LEU A 191 8.00 -5.98 22.16
N LYS A 192 9.04 -6.65 22.67
CA LYS A 192 9.24 -8.09 22.48
C LYS A 192 8.05 -8.90 22.97
N ALA A 193 7.61 -8.65 24.20
CA ALA A 193 6.46 -9.33 24.79
C ALA A 193 5.18 -9.12 23.95
N GLU A 194 4.97 -7.92 23.40
CA GLU A 194 3.82 -7.63 22.55
C GLU A 194 3.88 -8.35 21.20
N VAL A 195 5.06 -8.43 20.58
CA VAL A 195 5.29 -9.16 19.33
C VAL A 195 5.04 -10.66 19.54
N GLU A 196 5.53 -11.23 20.64
CA GLU A 196 5.31 -12.63 21.03
C GLU A 196 3.84 -12.90 21.35
N ARG A 197 3.19 -12.01 22.10
CA ARG A 197 1.76 -12.12 22.45
C ARG A 197 0.86 -12.12 21.21
N GLN A 198 1.24 -11.38 20.17
CA GLN A 198 0.54 -11.38 18.87
C GLN A 198 0.97 -12.53 17.95
N GLN A 199 1.91 -13.38 18.40
CA GLN A 199 2.42 -14.55 17.66
C GLN A 199 3.03 -14.18 16.30
N PHE A 200 3.68 -13.02 16.21
CA PHE A 200 4.40 -12.66 15.00
C PHE A 200 5.77 -13.34 14.93
N ASP A 201 6.10 -13.87 13.76
CA ASP A 201 7.48 -14.27 13.45
C ASP A 201 8.37 -13.02 13.48
N HIS A 202 9.49 -13.10 14.21
CA HIS A 202 10.37 -11.97 14.39
C HIS A 202 11.84 -12.39 14.56
N PHE A 203 12.74 -11.44 14.38
CA PHE A 203 14.17 -11.57 14.64
C PHE A 203 14.75 -10.23 15.11
N SER A 204 15.83 -10.27 15.88
CA SER A 204 16.47 -9.06 16.40
C SER A 204 17.12 -8.26 15.27
N VAL A 205 16.89 -6.94 15.29
CA VAL A 205 17.49 -5.97 14.37
C VAL A 205 17.80 -4.69 15.13
N THR A 206 19.07 -4.29 15.13
CA THR A 206 19.47 -2.99 15.69
C THR A 206 19.61 -1.98 14.56
N GLY A 207 18.85 -0.88 14.62
CA GLY A 207 19.04 0.28 13.76
C GLY A 207 20.06 1.24 14.39
N GLY A 208 20.81 1.99 13.59
CA GLY A 208 21.77 2.94 14.14
C GLY A 208 22.40 3.86 13.12
N SER A 209 23.27 4.75 13.61
CA SER A 209 24.14 5.58 12.78
C SER A 209 25.17 4.73 12.01
N ALA A 210 25.84 5.32 11.02
CA ALA A 210 26.81 4.59 10.20
C ALA A 210 27.97 3.97 10.98
N ASP A 211 28.37 4.63 12.08
CA ASP A 211 29.38 4.19 13.05
C ASP A 211 28.79 3.44 14.26
N PHE A 212 27.46 3.32 14.34
CA PHE A 212 26.73 2.74 15.48
C PHE A 212 27.02 3.40 16.85
N SER A 213 27.52 4.64 16.88
CA SER A 213 27.61 5.44 18.11
C SER A 213 26.22 5.72 18.70
N HIS A 214 25.22 5.82 17.83
CA HIS A 214 23.80 5.75 18.19
C HIS A 214 23.24 4.42 17.67
N ALA A 215 22.82 3.56 18.59
CA ALA A 215 22.25 2.25 18.28
C ALA A 215 20.94 2.06 19.05
N GLU A 216 19.91 1.64 18.32
CA GLU A 216 18.56 1.42 18.82
C GLU A 216 18.17 -0.03 18.51
N PRO A 217 18.22 -0.93 19.51
CA PRO A 217 17.63 -2.25 19.46
C PRO A 217 16.17 -2.23 18.99
N GLY A 218 15.78 -3.31 18.34
CA GLY A 218 14.45 -3.49 17.80
C GLY A 218 14.31 -4.83 17.12
N TYR A 219 13.23 -4.98 16.37
CA TYR A 219 12.83 -6.26 15.81
C TYR A 219 12.41 -6.12 14.35
N GLY A 220 12.92 -7.02 13.50
CA GLY A 220 12.36 -7.32 12.20
C GLY A 220 11.17 -8.26 12.38
N ILE A 221 9.97 -7.78 12.08
CA ILE A 221 8.69 -8.46 12.35
C ILE A 221 8.00 -8.78 11.03
N VAL A 222 7.61 -10.04 10.83
CA VAL A 222 6.87 -10.47 9.64
C VAL A 222 5.40 -10.11 9.80
N CYS A 223 5.07 -8.85 9.47
CA CYS A 223 3.73 -8.31 9.59
C CYS A 223 3.39 -7.35 8.45
N THR A 224 2.10 -7.02 8.33
CA THR A 224 1.61 -6.00 7.43
C THR A 224 2.03 -4.61 7.90
N ARG A 225 2.05 -3.65 6.98
CA ARG A 225 2.29 -2.24 7.31
C ARG A 225 1.31 -1.71 8.36
N ALA A 226 0.05 -2.16 8.33
CA ALA A 226 -0.97 -1.69 9.27
C ALA A 226 -0.68 -2.19 10.70
N GLU A 227 -0.23 -3.43 10.85
CA GLU A 227 0.19 -3.99 12.14
C GLU A 227 1.45 -3.29 12.66
N ALA A 228 2.45 -3.10 11.80
CA ALA A 228 3.66 -2.36 12.14
C ALA A 228 3.36 -0.92 12.57
N LEU A 229 2.40 -0.26 11.93
CA LEU A 229 1.94 1.08 12.31
C LEU A 229 1.30 1.09 13.71
N LEU A 230 0.49 0.09 14.04
CA LEU A 230 -0.14 -0.01 15.36
C LEU A 230 0.92 -0.22 16.45
N LEU A 231 1.91 -1.07 16.20
CA LEU A 231 3.06 -1.25 17.09
C LEU A 231 3.85 0.05 17.24
N ALA A 232 4.27 0.66 16.14
CA ALA A 232 5.04 1.90 16.16
C ALA A 232 4.31 3.02 16.92
N ARG A 233 2.98 3.17 16.76
CA ARG A 233 2.17 4.12 17.54
C ARG A 233 2.15 3.82 19.03
N ARG A 234 1.99 2.54 19.39
CA ARG A 234 1.96 2.11 20.79
C ARG A 234 3.28 2.45 21.49
N PHE A 235 4.41 2.27 20.81
CA PHE A 235 5.74 2.60 21.32
C PHE A 235 6.19 4.02 20.96
N ARG A 236 5.24 4.89 20.58
CA ARG A 236 5.43 6.33 20.30
C ARG A 236 6.56 6.65 19.31
N GLN A 237 6.78 5.77 18.35
CA GLN A 237 7.78 5.98 17.31
C GLN A 237 7.29 6.99 16.27
N LEU A 238 8.22 7.80 15.75
CA LEU A 238 7.91 8.76 14.68
C LEU A 238 7.88 8.09 13.30
N ALA A 239 8.64 7.00 13.15
CA ALA A 239 8.74 6.23 11.92
C ALA A 239 9.08 4.76 12.20
N PHE A 240 8.93 3.94 11.17
CA PHE A 240 9.43 2.57 11.14
C PHE A 240 9.97 2.27 9.73
N TYR A 241 10.74 1.19 9.59
CA TYR A 241 11.24 0.78 8.28
C TYR A 241 10.45 -0.43 7.77
N GLN A 242 10.06 -0.40 6.51
CA GLN A 242 9.46 -1.55 5.84
C GLN A 242 10.45 -2.13 4.84
N VAL A 243 10.74 -3.41 4.93
CA VAL A 243 11.57 -4.12 3.96
C VAL A 243 10.67 -4.90 3.02
N ILE A 244 10.77 -4.64 1.71
CA ILE A 244 10.02 -5.35 0.67
C ILE A 244 10.98 -5.76 -0.43
N ALA A 245 11.11 -7.07 -0.67
CA ALA A 245 12.01 -7.65 -1.66
C ALA A 245 13.45 -7.10 -1.53
N GLY A 246 13.94 -7.03 -0.29
CA GLY A 246 15.27 -6.54 0.05
C GLY A 246 15.47 -5.04 -0.14
N ARG A 247 14.41 -4.25 -0.33
CA ARG A 247 14.48 -2.78 -0.31
C ARG A 247 13.88 -2.23 0.97
N VAL A 248 14.57 -1.27 1.57
CA VAL A 248 14.18 -0.63 2.81
C VAL A 248 13.48 0.69 2.51
N TYR A 249 12.26 0.84 3.03
CA TYR A 249 11.44 2.04 2.90
C TYR A 249 11.22 2.64 4.29
N LEU A 250 11.51 3.93 4.46
CA LEU A 250 11.18 4.70 5.65
C LEU A 250 9.69 5.09 5.60
N VAL A 251 8.93 4.75 6.62
CA VAL A 251 7.50 5.04 6.72
C VAL A 251 7.24 5.89 7.96
N SER A 252 6.67 7.09 7.77
CA SER A 252 6.21 7.89 8.90
C SER A 252 4.92 7.33 9.49
N VAL A 253 4.82 7.38 10.81
CA VAL A 253 3.62 7.00 11.56
C VAL A 253 2.47 8.00 11.37
N ASN A 254 2.78 9.25 11.03
CA ASN A 254 1.80 10.32 10.81
C ASN A 254 1.19 10.27 9.40
N GLU A 255 1.94 9.76 8.42
CA GLU A 255 1.49 9.65 7.02
C GLU A 255 1.56 8.20 6.47
N PRO A 256 0.94 7.22 7.14
CA PRO A 256 1.13 5.79 6.82
C PRO A 256 0.57 5.38 5.46
N HIS A 257 -0.35 6.17 4.91
CA HIS A 257 -0.97 5.96 3.60
C HIS A 257 -0.06 6.39 2.44
N VAL A 258 1.00 7.16 2.71
CA VAL A 258 1.98 7.59 1.71
C VAL A 258 2.93 6.40 1.43
N PRO A 259 3.36 6.21 0.18
CA PRO A 259 4.45 5.27 -0.11
C PRO A 259 5.70 5.68 0.68
N GLY A 260 6.26 4.75 1.47
CA GLY A 260 7.49 5.02 2.22
C GLY A 260 8.63 5.48 1.33
N GLU A 261 9.52 6.30 1.88
CA GLU A 261 10.69 6.81 1.18
C GLU A 261 11.73 5.69 1.02
N LEU A 262 12.18 5.40 -0.21
CA LEU A 262 13.21 4.40 -0.43
C LEU A 262 14.55 4.88 0.14
N VAL A 263 15.05 4.17 1.15
CA VAL A 263 16.34 4.44 1.81
C VAL A 263 17.47 3.70 1.09
N GLY A 264 17.26 2.43 0.74
CA GLY A 264 18.30 1.62 0.10
C GLY A 264 17.93 0.15 -0.03
N ARG A 265 18.91 -0.71 -0.28
CA ARG A 265 18.75 -2.16 -0.24
C ARG A 265 19.21 -2.68 1.11
N TRP A 266 18.49 -3.65 1.68
CA TRP A 266 18.81 -4.26 2.97
C TRP A 266 20.28 -4.70 3.05
N ARG A 267 20.74 -5.43 2.03
CA ARG A 267 22.12 -5.94 1.96
C ARG A 267 23.19 -4.84 1.95
N ASP A 268 22.85 -3.64 1.50
CA ASP A 268 23.78 -2.49 1.45
C ASP A 268 23.73 -1.68 2.75
N LEU A 269 22.64 -1.81 3.52
CA LEU A 269 22.39 -1.10 4.77
C LEU A 269 22.77 -1.92 6.01
N VAL A 270 22.92 -3.25 5.87
CA VAL A 270 23.37 -4.12 6.97
C VAL A 270 24.88 -4.11 7.08
N VAL A 271 25.38 -3.88 8.29
CA VAL A 271 26.81 -3.89 8.62
C VAL A 271 27.15 -5.19 9.35
N GLY A 272 28.25 -5.85 8.96
CA GLY A 272 28.77 -7.02 9.68
C GLY A 272 28.09 -8.36 9.37
N GLY A 273 27.49 -8.53 8.18
CA GLY A 273 26.79 -9.76 7.79
C GLY A 273 27.67 -10.98 7.57
N GLY A 274 28.16 -11.58 8.65
CA GLY A 274 28.78 -12.91 8.68
C GLY A 274 28.83 -13.41 10.12
N GLU A 275 28.13 -14.53 10.39
CA GLU A 275 28.28 -15.40 11.57
C GLU A 275 28.17 -14.66 12.92
N GLU A 276 27.01 -14.53 13.56
CA GLU A 276 26.43 -15.53 14.45
C GLU A 276 25.00 -15.06 14.80
N ALA A 277 23.98 -15.83 14.40
CA ALA A 277 22.72 -15.77 15.12
C ALA A 277 22.86 -16.76 16.26
N GLU A 278 23.11 -16.29 17.48
CA GLU A 278 23.00 -17.13 18.66
C GLU A 278 21.56 -17.69 18.71
N PRO A 279 21.39 -19.03 18.76
CA PRO A 279 20.07 -19.59 18.96
C PRO A 279 19.56 -19.20 20.34
N ILE A 280 18.38 -18.58 20.37
CA ILE A 280 17.66 -18.26 21.61
C ILE A 280 17.40 -19.58 22.35
N PRO A 281 17.82 -19.74 23.62
CA PRO A 281 17.50 -20.92 24.40
C PRO A 281 15.99 -20.99 24.65
N VAL A 282 15.43 -22.17 24.40
CA VAL A 282 14.03 -22.56 24.63
C VAL A 282 13.65 -22.48 26.11
#